data_AF-A0A516NRN2-F1
#
_entry.id   AF-A0A516NRN2-F1
#
_cell.length_a   1.000
_cell.length_b   1.000
_cell.length_c   1.000
_cell.angle_alpha   90.00
_cell.angle_beta   90.00
_cell.angle_gamma   90.00
#
_symmetry.space_group_name_H-M   'P 1'
#
loop_
_entity.id
_entity.type
_entity.pdbx_description
1 polymer ?
#
loop_
_entity_poly.entity_id
_entity_poly.type
_entity_poly.pdbx_seq_one_letter_code
_entity_poly.pdbx_strand_id
1 'polypeptide(L)'
;MPVAPDPNPSFGTYAYPHRLVTTEWLSANIGAPGLKIIETNEDILLYDIGHVPGAIKIDWRTELIDPLTRDVVNAERFAELMRIKGIERDDTVVVYGDKGNGTAAATVWTMHLYGHQDVRLLDGGRDAWISEARDTTFEVPFAGAGDYPKVDRDDRTARAFREDVVDGLGGSLVDVRPLAEYTGEHTLLTDHELERALRGGHIPTAVNIPWMTAVGPDSRFRPHAELDVVYGAVGAAPIVYGRVGERSAHTWFVLTFLLGIEGVRNYDGSWTEWGNAVGMPIVMGAEPGTAPEIAARR
;
A
#
# COMPACT_ATOMS: atom_id res chain seq x y z
N MET A 1 16.55 -17.56 8.65
CA MET A 1 15.88 -17.35 9.96
C MET A 1 15.51 -15.89 9.99
N PRO A 2 14.22 -15.55 10.16
CA PRO A 2 13.77 -14.16 10.17
C PRO A 2 14.46 -13.40 11.31
N VAL A 3 14.75 -12.13 11.07
CA VAL A 3 15.31 -11.22 12.07
C VAL A 3 14.27 -11.05 13.18
N ALA A 4 14.71 -10.96 14.43
CA ALA A 4 13.79 -10.82 15.57
C ALA A 4 12.81 -9.64 15.37
N PRO A 5 11.53 -9.76 15.75
CA PRO A 5 10.59 -8.64 15.73
C PRO A 5 11.09 -7.45 16.56
N ASP A 6 10.64 -6.24 16.21
CA ASP A 6 10.88 -5.06 17.05
C ASP A 6 10.09 -5.19 18.37
N PRO A 7 10.76 -5.18 19.54
CA PRO A 7 10.09 -5.29 20.83
C PRO A 7 9.44 -3.98 21.30
N ASN A 8 9.36 -2.94 20.45
CA ASN A 8 8.86 -1.63 20.86
C ASN A 8 7.44 -1.72 21.48
N PRO A 9 7.26 -1.28 22.74
CA PRO A 9 5.99 -1.41 23.44
C PRO A 9 4.86 -0.60 22.80
N SER A 10 5.15 0.46 22.04
CA SER A 10 4.12 1.27 21.36
C SER A 10 3.35 0.45 20.33
N PHE A 11 4.01 -0.54 19.71
CA PHE A 11 3.37 -1.44 18.75
C PHE A 11 2.51 -2.51 19.42
N GLY A 12 2.69 -2.76 20.72
CA GLY A 12 2.00 -3.85 21.45
C GLY A 12 0.47 -3.73 21.50
N THR A 13 -0.09 -2.62 21.03
CA THR A 13 -1.55 -2.43 20.88
C THR A 13 -2.08 -2.83 19.50
N TYR A 14 -1.21 -2.98 18.49
CA TYR A 14 -1.60 -3.44 17.16
C TYR A 14 -1.89 -4.94 17.13
N ALA A 15 -2.77 -5.38 16.22
CA ALA A 15 -3.10 -6.79 16.04
C ALA A 15 -1.87 -7.62 15.61
N TYR A 16 -1.03 -7.09 14.72
CA TYR A 16 0.18 -7.74 14.22
C TYR A 16 1.41 -6.83 14.37
N PRO A 17 1.94 -6.63 15.59
CA PRO A 17 3.00 -5.66 15.88
C PRO A 17 4.30 -5.92 15.10
N HIS A 18 4.59 -7.20 14.79
CA HIS A 18 5.78 -7.60 14.04
C HIS A 18 5.79 -7.13 12.57
N ARG A 19 4.69 -6.56 12.07
CA ARG A 19 4.60 -5.98 10.72
C ARG A 19 5.13 -4.56 10.64
N LEU A 20 5.50 -3.96 11.78
CA LEU A 20 6.16 -2.67 11.87
C LEU A 20 7.53 -2.79 12.55
N VAL A 21 8.42 -1.87 12.19
CA VAL A 21 9.68 -1.65 12.89
C VAL A 21 9.89 -0.15 13.09
N THR A 22 10.55 0.21 14.18
CA THR A 22 10.99 1.58 14.43
C THR A 22 12.29 1.89 13.69
N THR A 23 12.54 3.18 13.52
CA THR A 23 13.81 3.72 13.01
C THR A 23 14.99 3.35 13.92
N GLU A 24 14.78 3.25 15.24
CA GLU A 24 15.78 2.76 16.19
C GLU A 24 16.12 1.29 15.95
N TRP A 25 15.11 0.42 15.87
CA TRP A 25 15.32 -0.99 15.60
C TRP A 25 16.02 -1.21 14.25
N LEU A 26 15.59 -0.51 13.20
CA LEU A 26 16.20 -0.67 11.88
C LEU A 26 17.67 -0.27 11.93
N SER A 27 17.98 0.89 12.53
CA SER A 27 19.36 1.38 12.71
C SER A 27 20.24 0.39 13.46
N ALA A 28 19.72 -0.27 14.50
CA ALA A 28 20.47 -1.27 15.27
C ALA A 28 20.68 -2.61 14.54
N ASN A 29 19.88 -2.90 13.50
CA ASN A 29 19.92 -4.17 12.77
C ASN A 29 20.48 -4.04 11.35
N ILE A 30 20.95 -2.86 10.92
CA ILE A 30 21.60 -2.69 9.62
C ILE A 30 22.75 -3.70 9.48
N GLY A 31 22.75 -4.47 8.38
CA GLY A 31 23.74 -5.51 8.11
C GLY A 31 23.48 -6.85 8.80
N ALA A 32 22.38 -7.00 9.55
CA ALA A 32 21.98 -8.30 10.10
C ALA A 32 21.78 -9.33 8.97
N PRO A 33 22.31 -10.56 9.10
CA PRO A 33 22.06 -11.62 8.13
C PRO A 33 20.57 -11.89 7.98
N GLY A 34 20.09 -11.91 6.72
CA GLY A 34 18.68 -12.11 6.41
C GLY A 34 17.82 -10.85 6.51
N LEU A 35 18.39 -9.66 6.73
CA LEU A 35 17.66 -8.39 6.62
C LEU A 35 17.86 -7.77 5.23
N LYS A 36 16.76 -7.37 4.58
CA LYS A 36 16.76 -6.54 3.37
C LYS A 36 16.00 -5.26 3.63
N ILE A 37 16.58 -4.14 3.23
CA ILE A 37 15.98 -2.81 3.40
C ILE A 37 15.64 -2.28 2.01
N ILE A 38 14.39 -1.89 1.80
CA ILE A 38 13.89 -1.42 0.51
C ILE A 38 13.36 0.00 0.67
N GLU A 39 13.88 0.92 -0.14
CA GLU A 39 13.29 2.23 -0.32
C GLU A 39 12.44 2.24 -1.59
N THR A 40 11.22 2.76 -1.47
CA THR A 40 10.30 2.94 -2.59
C THR A 40 9.49 4.21 -2.40
N ASN A 41 9.62 5.13 -3.34
CA ASN A 41 9.10 6.48 -3.21
C ASN A 41 8.15 6.81 -4.37
N GLU A 42 7.27 7.78 -4.14
CA GLU A 42 6.54 8.42 -5.23
C GLU A 42 7.49 9.25 -6.10
N ASP A 43 8.41 10.00 -5.48
CA ASP A 43 9.54 10.63 -6.18
C ASP A 43 10.73 9.68 -6.29
N ILE A 44 10.89 9.11 -7.49
CA ILE A 44 11.91 8.10 -7.81
C ILE A 44 13.36 8.60 -7.65
N LEU A 45 13.58 9.92 -7.62
CA LEU A 45 14.91 10.52 -7.50
C LEU A 45 15.35 10.66 -6.04
N LEU A 46 14.44 10.52 -5.07
CA LEU A 46 14.74 10.72 -3.64
C LEU A 46 15.78 9.75 -3.08
N TYR A 47 15.81 8.51 -3.58
CA TYR A 47 16.81 7.53 -3.16
C TYR A 47 18.23 7.99 -3.54
N ASP A 48 18.39 8.59 -4.73
CA ASP A 48 19.69 8.95 -5.29
C ASP A 48 20.31 10.17 -4.56
N ILE A 49 19.52 10.91 -3.78
CA ILE A 49 19.98 12.03 -2.94
C ILE A 49 20.26 11.64 -1.48
N GLY A 50 20.26 10.33 -1.18
CA GLY A 50 20.62 9.78 0.12
C GLY A 50 19.54 8.86 0.67
N HIS A 51 19.92 7.70 1.17
CA HIS A 51 19.02 6.63 1.65
C HIS A 51 19.57 5.97 2.93
N VAL A 52 18.76 5.15 3.59
CA VAL A 52 19.18 4.34 4.75
C VAL A 52 20.36 3.45 4.35
N PRO A 53 21.45 3.36 5.13
CA PRO A 53 22.57 2.49 4.82
C PRO A 53 22.14 1.03 4.58
N GLY A 54 22.56 0.46 3.44
CA GLY A 54 22.19 -0.89 3.03
C GLY A 54 20.81 -1.02 2.36
N ALA A 55 20.07 0.08 2.19
CA ALA A 55 18.83 0.07 1.43
C ALA A 55 19.08 -0.12 -0.06
N ILE A 56 18.18 -0.85 -0.72
CA ILE A 56 18.07 -0.95 -2.17
C ILE A 56 16.82 -0.23 -2.65
N LYS A 57 16.89 0.35 -3.86
CA LYS A 57 15.72 0.97 -4.51
C LYS A 57 14.83 -0.08 -5.16
N ILE A 58 13.52 -0.01 -4.94
CA ILE A 58 12.51 -0.57 -5.84
C ILE A 58 11.57 0.54 -6.30
N ASP A 59 11.56 0.81 -7.61
CA ASP A 59 10.56 1.69 -8.21
C ASP A 59 9.26 0.93 -8.44
N TRP A 60 8.23 1.30 -7.67
CA TRP A 60 6.92 0.68 -7.73
C TRP A 60 6.33 0.71 -9.16
N ARG A 61 6.42 1.83 -9.88
CA ARG A 61 5.79 1.97 -11.20
C ARG A 61 6.52 1.19 -12.28
N THR A 62 7.86 1.16 -12.26
CA THR A 62 8.63 0.57 -13.37
C THR A 62 9.05 -0.88 -13.12
N GLU A 63 9.17 -1.30 -11.86
CA GLU A 63 9.65 -2.63 -11.50
C GLU A 63 8.54 -3.56 -11.01
N LEU A 64 7.45 -3.05 -10.40
CA LEU A 64 6.35 -3.87 -9.86
C LEU A 64 5.06 -3.84 -10.68
N ILE A 65 4.94 -2.97 -11.68
CA ILE A 65 3.83 -2.94 -12.63
C ILE A 65 4.29 -3.46 -13.99
N ASP A 66 3.44 -4.24 -14.66
CA ASP A 66 3.71 -4.73 -16.01
C ASP A 66 3.74 -3.55 -17.01
N PRO A 67 4.73 -3.48 -17.91
CA PRO A 67 4.89 -2.35 -18.83
C PRO A 67 3.89 -2.37 -19.99
N LEU A 68 3.21 -3.50 -20.24
CA LEU A 68 2.27 -3.66 -21.35
C LEU A 68 0.83 -3.73 -20.85
N THR A 69 0.58 -4.48 -19.78
CA THR A 69 -0.73 -4.61 -19.16
C THR A 69 -0.81 -3.76 -17.90
N ARG A 70 -1.99 -3.21 -17.62
CA ARG A 70 -2.22 -2.48 -16.37
C ARG A 70 -2.46 -3.46 -15.23
N ASP A 71 -1.42 -4.18 -14.84
CA ASP A 71 -1.44 -5.19 -13.79
C ASP A 71 -0.12 -5.16 -13.01
N VAL A 72 -0.12 -5.74 -11.81
CA VAL A 72 1.11 -6.10 -11.10
C VAL A 72 1.89 -7.09 -11.98
N VAL A 73 3.22 -7.00 -11.99
CA VAL A 73 4.09 -7.95 -12.71
C VAL A 73 3.71 -9.40 -12.41
N ASN A 74 3.95 -10.33 -13.33
CA ASN A 74 3.69 -11.76 -13.15
C ASN A 74 4.72 -12.46 -12.24
N ALA A 75 4.48 -13.74 -11.93
CA ALA A 75 5.30 -14.55 -11.05
C ALA A 75 6.77 -14.66 -11.49
N GLU A 76 7.01 -14.82 -12.79
CA GLU A 76 8.35 -14.88 -13.37
C GLU A 76 9.12 -13.59 -13.11
N ARG A 77 8.52 -12.45 -13.43
CA ARG A 77 9.16 -11.14 -13.32
C ARG A 77 9.31 -10.69 -11.88
N PHE A 78 8.36 -11.02 -11.00
CA PHE A 78 8.51 -10.77 -9.57
C PHE A 78 9.69 -11.57 -8.99
N ALA A 79 9.80 -12.87 -9.31
CA ALA A 79 10.91 -13.69 -8.85
C ALA A 79 12.26 -13.19 -9.41
N GLU A 80 12.31 -12.83 -10.69
CA GLU A 80 13.51 -12.25 -11.30
C GLU A 80 13.92 -10.93 -10.63
N LEU A 81 12.96 -10.04 -10.35
CA LEU A 81 13.22 -8.80 -9.62
C LEU A 81 13.81 -9.09 -8.24
N MET A 82 13.20 -9.99 -7.46
CA MET A 82 13.73 -10.36 -6.12
C MET A 82 15.15 -10.91 -6.21
N ARG A 83 15.46 -11.75 -7.21
CA ARG A 83 16.82 -12.26 -7.44
C ARG A 83 17.81 -11.15 -7.78
N ILE A 84 17.46 -10.23 -8.67
CA ILE A 84 18.30 -9.08 -9.05
C ILE A 84 18.55 -8.15 -7.85
N LYS A 85 17.54 -8.01 -6.99
CA LYS A 85 17.60 -7.25 -5.74
C LYS A 85 18.25 -8.04 -4.59
N GLY A 86 18.69 -9.28 -4.85
CA GLY A 86 19.40 -10.11 -3.87
C GLY A 86 18.56 -10.46 -2.64
N ILE A 87 17.24 -10.58 -2.81
CA ILE A 87 16.29 -10.94 -1.78
C ILE A 87 16.07 -12.45 -1.85
N GLU A 88 16.22 -13.13 -0.73
CA GLU A 88 15.90 -14.54 -0.56
C GLU A 88 14.47 -14.74 -0.06
N ARG A 89 13.93 -15.96 -0.21
CA ARG A 89 12.54 -16.25 0.20
C ARG A 89 12.27 -16.05 1.70
N ASP A 90 13.28 -16.31 2.51
CA ASP A 90 13.19 -16.33 3.97
C ASP A 90 13.80 -15.07 4.63
N ASP A 91 14.17 -14.08 3.82
CA ASP A 91 14.64 -12.78 4.34
C ASP A 91 13.51 -12.05 5.05
N THR A 92 13.88 -11.28 6.08
CA THR A 92 13.05 -10.21 6.60
C THR A 92 13.23 -9.00 5.71
N VAL A 93 12.13 -8.49 5.13
CA VAL A 93 12.14 -7.31 4.26
C VAL A 93 11.51 -6.14 4.99
N VAL A 94 12.27 -5.06 5.20
CA VAL A 94 11.75 -3.79 5.72
C VAL A 94 11.63 -2.80 4.58
N VAL A 95 10.43 -2.30 4.34
CA VAL A 95 10.13 -1.34 3.28
C VAL A 95 9.82 0.03 3.88
N TYR A 96 10.32 1.09 3.26
CA TYR A 96 10.01 2.47 3.63
C TYR A 96 9.96 3.38 2.39
N GLY A 97 9.33 4.54 2.53
CA GLY A 97 9.21 5.52 1.46
C GLY A 97 8.89 6.92 1.98
N ASP A 98 8.80 7.86 1.04
CA ASP A 98 8.28 9.20 1.27
C ASP A 98 6.75 9.20 1.48
N LYS A 99 6.21 10.37 1.82
CA LYS A 99 4.76 10.66 1.86
C LYS A 99 4.01 9.56 2.62
N GLY A 100 4.29 9.41 3.91
CA GLY A 100 3.55 8.48 4.77
C GLY A 100 3.54 7.01 4.30
N ASN A 101 4.58 6.55 3.60
CA ASN A 101 4.74 5.16 3.15
C ASN A 101 3.68 4.67 2.13
N GLY A 102 3.07 5.55 1.32
CA GLY A 102 2.07 5.14 0.31
C GLY A 102 2.57 4.05 -0.65
N THR A 103 3.67 4.33 -1.37
CA THR A 103 4.34 3.38 -2.28
C THR A 103 4.99 2.21 -1.54
N ALA A 104 5.45 2.43 -0.31
CA ALA A 104 6.00 1.37 0.54
C ALA A 104 4.92 0.34 0.88
N ALA A 105 3.74 0.77 1.30
CA ALA A 105 2.62 -0.12 1.56
C ALA A 105 2.16 -0.85 0.28
N ALA A 106 2.18 -0.19 -0.88
CA ALA A 106 1.89 -0.84 -2.16
C ALA A 106 2.91 -1.94 -2.51
N THR A 107 4.20 -1.71 -2.21
CA THR A 107 5.25 -2.72 -2.36
C THR A 107 5.06 -3.89 -1.38
N VAL A 108 4.71 -3.62 -0.12
CA VAL A 108 4.36 -4.66 0.87
C VAL A 108 3.16 -5.48 0.42
N TRP A 109 2.13 -4.83 -0.12
CA TRP A 109 0.95 -5.49 -0.67
C TRP A 109 1.31 -6.41 -1.85
N THR A 110 2.13 -5.93 -2.80
CA THR A 110 2.62 -6.77 -3.90
C THR A 110 3.39 -7.98 -3.40
N MET A 111 4.32 -7.81 -2.45
CA MET A 111 5.06 -8.92 -1.86
C MET A 111 4.14 -9.92 -1.11
N HIS A 112 3.06 -9.42 -0.51
CA HIS A 112 2.04 -10.24 0.14
C HIS A 112 1.27 -11.10 -0.87
N LEU A 113 0.92 -10.58 -2.06
CA LEU A 113 0.29 -11.38 -3.12
C LEU A 113 1.17 -12.55 -3.59
N TYR A 114 2.50 -12.39 -3.49
CA TYR A 114 3.49 -13.43 -3.78
C TYR A 114 3.86 -14.28 -2.55
N GLY A 115 3.17 -14.07 -1.43
CA GLY A 115 3.30 -14.86 -0.21
C GLY A 115 4.65 -14.70 0.50
N HIS A 116 5.39 -13.61 0.29
CA HIS A 116 6.60 -13.37 1.08
C HIS A 116 6.21 -13.16 2.55
N GLN A 117 6.78 -13.96 3.45
CA GLN A 117 6.22 -14.14 4.79
C GLN A 117 6.52 -12.96 5.72
N ASP A 118 7.78 -12.52 5.78
CA ASP A 118 8.23 -11.48 6.70
C ASP A 118 8.54 -10.17 5.98
N VAL A 119 7.49 -9.39 5.71
CA VAL A 119 7.58 -8.04 5.15
C VAL A 119 7.04 -7.05 6.17
N ARG A 120 7.79 -6.00 6.46
CA ARG A 120 7.48 -4.99 7.48
C ARG A 120 7.55 -3.59 6.89
N LEU A 121 6.80 -2.64 7.45
CA LEU A 121 7.00 -1.22 7.18
C LEU A 121 7.87 -0.58 8.25
N LEU A 122 8.74 0.34 7.84
CA LEU A 122 9.39 1.28 8.76
C LEU A 122 8.37 2.34 9.19
N ASP A 123 7.97 2.31 10.46
CA ASP A 123 7.01 3.27 11.00
C ASP A 123 7.57 4.70 10.93
N GLY A 124 6.82 5.59 10.28
CA GLY A 124 7.25 6.96 9.96
C GLY A 124 7.99 7.13 8.63
N GLY A 125 8.43 6.02 8.01
CA GLY A 125 9.04 6.02 6.69
C GLY A 125 10.32 6.85 6.58
N ARG A 126 10.57 7.40 5.38
CA ARG A 126 11.70 8.28 5.09
C ARG A 126 11.63 9.57 5.93
N ASP A 127 10.44 10.13 6.09
CA ASP A 127 10.23 11.40 6.78
C ASP A 127 10.69 11.32 8.25
N ALA A 128 10.31 10.25 8.96
CA ALA A 128 10.76 10.03 10.33
C ALA A 128 12.27 9.82 10.41
N TRP A 129 12.85 9.02 9.52
CA TRP A 129 14.30 8.77 9.48
C TRP A 129 15.11 10.07 9.36
N ILE A 130 14.71 10.95 8.44
CA ILE A 130 15.36 12.24 8.20
C ILE A 130 15.11 13.20 9.37
N SER A 131 13.88 13.28 9.89
CA SER A 131 13.53 14.17 10.99
C SER A 131 14.27 13.84 12.29
N GLU A 132 14.63 12.57 12.50
CA GLU A 132 15.42 12.08 13.62
C GLU A 132 16.93 12.24 13.41
N ALA A 133 17.34 12.87 12.30
CA ALA A 133 18.74 13.10 11.93
C ALA A 133 19.59 11.82 11.92
N ARG A 134 19.00 10.71 11.45
CA ARG A 134 19.70 9.43 11.32
C ARG A 134 20.61 9.41 10.09
N ASP A 135 21.63 8.55 10.15
CA ASP A 135 22.61 8.43 9.08
C ASP A 135 21.97 8.06 7.75
N THR A 136 22.42 8.71 6.68
CA THR A 136 22.09 8.39 5.29
C THR A 136 23.36 8.20 4.48
N THR A 137 23.28 7.39 3.43
CA THR A 137 24.39 7.17 2.49
C THR A 137 23.95 7.38 1.05
N PHE A 138 24.91 7.58 0.16
CA PHE A 138 24.73 7.53 -1.28
C PHE A 138 25.23 6.19 -1.88
N GLU A 139 25.84 5.35 -1.04
CA GLU A 139 26.40 4.05 -1.46
C GLU A 139 25.28 3.05 -1.74
N VAL A 140 25.12 2.70 -3.02
CA VAL A 140 24.21 1.63 -3.43
C VAL A 140 24.84 0.28 -3.07
N PRO A 141 24.19 -0.54 -2.22
CA PRO A 141 24.74 -1.82 -1.84
C PRO A 141 24.76 -2.77 -3.03
N PHE A 142 25.76 -3.66 -3.05
CA PHE A 142 25.77 -4.75 -4.01
C PHE A 142 24.70 -5.77 -3.61
N ALA A 143 23.60 -5.79 -4.37
CA ALA A 143 22.47 -6.67 -4.10
C ALA A 143 22.86 -8.17 -4.17
N GLY A 144 23.77 -8.54 -5.09
CA GLY A 144 24.02 -9.94 -5.43
C GLY A 144 22.86 -10.56 -6.20
N ALA A 145 23.05 -11.78 -6.72
CA ALA A 145 21.98 -12.57 -7.32
C ALA A 145 21.45 -13.55 -6.26
N GLY A 146 20.20 -13.36 -5.81
CA GLY A 146 19.53 -14.29 -4.91
C GLY A 146 18.93 -15.51 -5.64
N ASP A 147 18.38 -16.47 -4.90
CA ASP A 147 17.70 -17.66 -5.44
C ASP A 147 16.19 -17.67 -5.15
N TYR A 148 15.54 -16.51 -5.22
CA TYR A 148 14.11 -16.38 -4.97
C TYR A 148 13.29 -17.32 -5.88
N PRO A 149 12.39 -18.17 -5.34
CA PRO A 149 11.63 -19.12 -6.14
C PRO A 149 10.52 -18.42 -6.92
N LYS A 150 10.17 -18.96 -8.09
CA LYS A 150 8.93 -18.55 -8.75
C LYS A 150 7.74 -19.04 -7.91
N VAL A 151 6.89 -18.11 -7.48
CA VAL A 151 5.67 -18.39 -6.73
C VAL A 151 4.51 -17.75 -7.47
N ASP A 152 3.43 -18.50 -7.67
CA ASP A 152 2.22 -17.96 -8.31
C ASP A 152 1.54 -16.94 -7.39
N ARG A 153 1.04 -15.86 -7.99
CA ARG A 153 0.34 -14.77 -7.31
C ARG A 153 -1.02 -15.25 -6.77
N ASP A 154 -1.38 -14.89 -5.55
CA ASP A 154 -2.71 -15.13 -4.99
C ASP A 154 -3.56 -13.85 -4.96
N ASP A 155 -4.33 -13.63 -6.02
CA ASP A 155 -5.19 -12.45 -6.15
C ASP A 155 -6.51 -12.55 -5.34
N ARG A 156 -6.78 -13.68 -4.67
CA ARG A 156 -8.10 -13.89 -4.03
C ARG A 156 -8.20 -13.34 -2.61
N THR A 157 -7.06 -13.22 -1.93
CA THR A 157 -6.99 -12.94 -0.49
C THR A 157 -6.92 -11.45 -0.18
N ALA A 158 -6.07 -10.71 -0.89
CA ALA A 158 -5.81 -9.30 -0.61
C ALA A 158 -6.13 -8.34 -1.79
N ARG A 159 -6.62 -8.86 -2.91
CA ARG A 159 -6.94 -8.08 -4.12
C ARG A 159 -8.41 -8.23 -4.48
N ALA A 160 -9.00 -7.16 -4.99
CA ALA A 160 -10.35 -7.15 -5.56
C ALA A 160 -10.27 -6.62 -6.99
N PHE A 161 -11.04 -7.22 -7.89
CA PHE A 161 -11.23 -6.72 -9.25
C PHE A 161 -12.53 -5.91 -9.35
N ARG A 162 -12.75 -5.24 -10.47
CA ARG A 162 -13.96 -4.45 -10.70
C ARG A 162 -15.23 -5.29 -10.49
N GLU A 163 -15.24 -6.54 -10.95
CA GLU A 163 -16.36 -7.46 -10.79
C GLU A 163 -16.63 -7.75 -9.30
N ASP A 164 -15.61 -7.93 -8.47
CA ASP A 164 -15.76 -8.10 -7.02
C ASP A 164 -16.42 -6.88 -6.37
N VAL A 165 -16.08 -5.67 -6.84
CA VAL A 165 -16.67 -4.42 -6.34
C VAL A 165 -18.12 -4.30 -6.77
N VAL A 166 -18.45 -4.65 -8.02
CA VAL A 166 -19.82 -4.65 -8.54
C VAL A 166 -20.70 -5.62 -7.75
N ASP A 167 -20.21 -6.85 -7.54
CA ASP A 167 -20.94 -7.89 -6.80
C ASP A 167 -21.05 -7.55 -5.30
N GLY A 168 -20.11 -6.75 -4.78
CA GLY A 168 -20.04 -6.31 -3.39
C GLY A 168 -20.73 -4.98 -3.07
N LEU A 169 -21.42 -4.34 -4.03
CA LEU A 169 -22.13 -3.07 -3.77
C LEU A 169 -23.17 -3.21 -2.65
N GLY A 170 -23.17 -2.26 -1.71
CA GLY A 170 -23.93 -2.36 -0.46
C GLY A 170 -23.16 -3.02 0.69
N GLY A 171 -22.01 -3.62 0.41
CA GLY A 171 -21.03 -4.01 1.43
C GLY A 171 -20.16 -2.85 1.90
N SER A 172 -19.14 -3.17 2.70
CA SER A 172 -18.20 -2.17 3.22
C SER A 172 -17.19 -1.77 2.16
N LEU A 173 -17.27 -0.53 1.69
CA LEU A 173 -16.39 0.04 0.66
C LEU A 173 -15.79 1.35 1.16
N VAL A 174 -14.47 1.50 1.06
CA VAL A 174 -13.75 2.68 1.58
C VAL A 174 -13.00 3.39 0.47
N ASP A 175 -13.39 4.64 0.22
CA ASP A 175 -12.67 5.56 -0.67
C ASP A 175 -11.64 6.34 0.14
N VAL A 176 -10.35 6.10 -0.16
CA VAL A 176 -9.25 6.71 0.61
C VAL A 176 -8.73 8.01 0.00
N ARG A 177 -9.38 8.53 -1.05
CA ARG A 177 -8.96 9.76 -1.71
C ARG A 177 -9.34 10.99 -0.88
N PRO A 178 -8.70 12.15 -1.11
CA PRO A 178 -9.14 13.43 -0.57
C PRO A 178 -10.64 13.69 -0.81
N LEU A 179 -11.29 14.37 0.13
CA LEU A 179 -12.73 14.66 0.08
C LEU A 179 -13.16 15.28 -1.26
N ALA A 180 -12.36 16.19 -1.80
CA ALA A 180 -12.67 16.89 -3.04
C ALA A 180 -12.65 15.98 -4.30
N GLU A 181 -11.90 14.87 -4.26
CA GLU A 181 -11.98 13.81 -5.28
C GLU A 181 -13.23 12.94 -5.09
N TYR A 182 -13.55 12.60 -3.84
CA TYR A 182 -14.71 11.80 -3.47
C TYR A 182 -16.03 12.50 -3.83
N THR A 183 -16.18 13.79 -3.52
CA THR A 183 -17.40 14.55 -3.84
C THR A 183 -17.61 14.76 -5.33
N GLY A 184 -16.56 14.57 -6.14
CA GLY A 184 -16.58 14.85 -7.57
C GLY A 184 -16.45 16.33 -7.92
N GLU A 185 -16.15 17.20 -6.95
CA GLU A 185 -15.83 18.62 -7.18
C GLU A 185 -14.69 18.75 -8.20
N HIS A 186 -13.76 17.80 -8.17
CA HIS A 186 -12.69 17.72 -9.11
C HIS A 186 -12.80 16.52 -10.05
N THR A 187 -13.34 16.77 -11.23
CA THR A 187 -13.38 15.79 -12.33
C THR A 187 -12.03 15.67 -13.06
N LEU A 188 -11.10 16.61 -12.85
CA LEU A 188 -9.81 16.72 -13.56
C LEU A 188 -8.61 16.88 -12.60
N LEU A 189 -8.70 16.39 -11.36
CA LEU A 189 -7.54 16.37 -10.47
C LEU A 189 -6.51 15.38 -11.01
N THR A 190 -5.44 15.92 -11.58
CA THR A 190 -4.03 15.70 -11.24
C THR A 190 -3.13 16.35 -12.29
N ASP A 191 -1.95 16.81 -11.87
CA ASP A 191 -0.84 17.18 -12.76
C ASP A 191 -0.23 15.93 -13.44
N HIS A 192 -0.63 14.73 -12.97
CA HIS A 192 -0.26 13.42 -13.49
C HIS A 192 -1.28 12.95 -14.53
N GLU A 193 -0.95 13.10 -15.81
CA GLU A 193 -1.85 12.75 -16.92
C GLU A 193 -2.30 11.29 -16.93
N LEU A 194 -1.45 10.38 -16.44
CA LEU A 194 -1.71 8.93 -16.41
C LEU A 194 -2.79 8.51 -15.41
N GLU A 195 -3.18 9.40 -14.48
CA GLU A 195 -4.13 9.10 -13.42
C GLU A 195 -5.49 9.80 -13.61
N ARG A 196 -5.77 10.26 -14.83
CA ARG A 196 -7.02 10.96 -15.18
C ARG A 196 -8.21 10.01 -15.27
N ALA A 197 -9.38 10.52 -14.90
CA ALA A 197 -10.68 9.87 -15.08
C ALA A 197 -11.63 10.79 -15.87
N LEU A 198 -12.49 10.20 -16.70
CA LEU A 198 -13.49 10.92 -17.48
C LEU A 198 -14.70 11.38 -16.64
N ARG A 199 -14.85 10.86 -15.43
CA ARG A 199 -15.92 11.20 -14.47
C ARG A 199 -15.35 11.43 -13.07
N GLY A 200 -15.90 12.41 -12.35
CA GLY A 200 -15.68 12.61 -10.92
C GLY A 200 -16.81 12.00 -10.09
N GLY A 201 -16.60 11.92 -8.78
CA GLY A 201 -17.50 11.29 -7.81
C GLY A 201 -16.83 10.12 -7.12
N HIS A 202 -17.64 9.22 -6.55
CA HIS A 202 -17.22 8.00 -5.88
C HIS A 202 -18.13 6.82 -6.24
N ILE A 203 -17.70 5.61 -5.86
CA ILE A 203 -18.48 4.39 -6.06
C ILE A 203 -19.66 4.43 -5.07
N PRO A 204 -20.91 4.12 -5.47
CA PRO A 204 -22.04 4.12 -4.56
C PRO A 204 -21.76 3.27 -3.31
N THR A 205 -22.27 3.71 -2.17
CA THR A 205 -22.10 3.13 -0.82
C THR A 205 -20.71 3.26 -0.22
N ALA A 206 -19.72 3.82 -0.93
CA ALA A 206 -18.40 4.05 -0.38
C ALA A 206 -18.43 5.12 0.72
N VAL A 207 -17.75 4.86 1.84
CA VAL A 207 -17.44 5.89 2.84
C VAL A 207 -16.10 6.54 2.53
N ASN A 208 -15.97 7.85 2.75
CA ASN A 208 -14.71 8.55 2.55
C ASN A 208 -13.86 8.56 3.83
N ILE A 209 -12.70 7.90 3.79
CA ILE A 209 -11.71 7.93 4.88
C ILE A 209 -10.34 8.20 4.24
N PRO A 210 -9.94 9.47 4.06
CA PRO A 210 -8.67 9.80 3.42
C PRO A 210 -7.49 9.10 4.11
N TRP A 211 -6.64 8.43 3.35
CA TRP A 211 -5.61 7.54 3.91
C TRP A 211 -4.66 8.20 4.93
N MET A 212 -4.35 9.50 4.75
CA MET A 212 -3.52 10.28 5.68
C MET A 212 -4.14 10.47 7.06
N THR A 213 -5.43 10.18 7.25
CA THR A 213 -6.05 10.19 8.58
C THR A 213 -5.51 9.11 9.50
N ALA A 214 -4.90 8.04 8.97
CA ALA A 214 -4.30 6.97 9.75
C ALA A 214 -2.88 7.26 10.27
N VAL A 215 -2.28 8.39 9.86
CA VAL A 215 -0.95 8.80 10.31
C VAL A 215 -1.00 10.07 11.17
N GLY A 216 -0.06 10.15 12.11
CA GLY A 216 0.20 11.31 12.94
C GLY A 216 1.00 12.40 12.22
N PRO A 217 1.22 13.56 12.88
CA PRO A 217 2.02 14.66 12.32
C PRO A 217 3.51 14.34 12.14
N ASP A 218 4.00 13.27 12.77
CA ASP A 218 5.35 12.71 12.65
C ASP A 218 5.44 11.60 11.57
N SER A 219 4.42 11.49 10.72
CA SER A 219 4.27 10.48 9.66
C SER A 219 4.15 9.04 10.16
N ARG A 220 4.07 8.81 11.48
CA ARG A 220 3.90 7.48 12.08
C ARG A 220 2.45 7.04 12.07
N PHE A 221 2.20 5.73 12.09
CA PHE A 221 0.83 5.23 12.25
C PHE A 221 0.25 5.65 13.61
N ARG A 222 -1.02 6.05 13.61
CA ARG A 222 -1.72 6.36 14.86
C ARG A 222 -1.86 5.13 15.75
N PRO A 223 -1.89 5.29 17.08
CA PRO A 223 -2.15 4.18 18.00
C PRO A 223 -3.47 3.45 17.68
N HIS A 224 -3.55 2.16 18.03
CA HIS A 224 -4.73 1.32 17.75
C HIS A 224 -6.06 1.99 18.16
N ALA A 225 -6.12 2.57 19.36
CA ALA A 225 -7.35 3.21 19.86
C ALA A 225 -7.79 4.42 19.01
N GLU A 226 -6.87 5.15 18.39
CA GLU A 226 -7.23 6.23 17.46
C GLU A 226 -7.67 5.67 16.10
N LEU A 227 -7.01 4.61 15.63
CA LEU A 227 -7.38 3.92 14.39
C LEU A 227 -8.79 3.31 14.50
N ASP A 228 -9.16 2.73 15.64
CA ASP A 228 -10.53 2.24 15.91
C ASP A 228 -11.57 3.33 15.72
N VAL A 229 -11.27 4.57 16.13
CA VAL A 229 -12.15 5.72 15.95
C VAL A 229 -12.20 6.14 14.48
N VAL A 230 -11.04 6.25 13.81
CA VAL A 230 -10.95 6.63 12.40
C VAL A 230 -11.73 5.66 11.50
N TYR A 231 -11.63 4.36 11.77
CA TYR A 231 -12.23 3.31 10.96
C TYR A 231 -13.52 2.73 11.57
N GLY A 232 -14.13 3.38 12.56
CA GLY A 232 -15.32 2.87 13.25
C GLY A 232 -16.56 2.68 12.37
N ALA A 233 -16.58 3.28 11.17
CA ALA A 233 -17.63 3.09 10.16
C ALA A 233 -17.36 1.93 9.18
N VAL A 234 -16.18 1.30 9.26
CA VAL A 234 -15.78 0.21 8.36
C VAL A 234 -16.41 -1.11 8.84
N GLY A 235 -17.11 -1.78 7.94
CA GLY A 235 -17.71 -3.09 8.18
C GLY A 235 -16.74 -4.25 7.95
N ALA A 236 -17.28 -5.48 8.01
CA ALA A 236 -16.50 -6.70 7.79
C ALA A 236 -16.04 -6.85 6.32
N ALA A 237 -14.88 -7.49 6.13
CA ALA A 237 -14.28 -7.78 4.82
C ALA A 237 -14.33 -6.60 3.82
N PRO A 238 -13.83 -5.41 4.22
CA PRO A 238 -13.99 -4.21 3.42
C PRO A 238 -13.14 -4.26 2.14
N ILE A 239 -13.66 -3.67 1.08
CA ILE A 239 -12.85 -3.33 -0.10
C ILE A 239 -12.38 -1.89 0.05
N VAL A 240 -11.09 -1.65 -0.17
CA VAL A 240 -10.48 -0.31 -0.15
C VAL A 240 -10.05 0.10 -1.55
N TYR A 241 -10.23 1.36 -1.91
CA TYR A 241 -9.78 1.87 -3.21
C TYR A 241 -9.31 3.32 -3.12
N GLY A 242 -8.42 3.69 -4.02
CA GLY A 242 -7.90 5.04 -4.16
C GLY A 242 -8.00 5.50 -5.61
N ARG A 243 -6.91 6.03 -6.15
CA ARG A 243 -6.83 6.42 -7.57
C ARG A 243 -6.24 5.32 -8.45
N VAL A 244 -5.15 4.70 -8.00
CA VAL A 244 -4.38 3.67 -8.72
C VAL A 244 -3.91 2.51 -7.83
N GLY A 245 -4.55 2.28 -6.68
CA GLY A 245 -4.20 1.18 -5.76
C GLY A 245 -3.08 1.45 -4.75
N GLU A 246 -2.21 2.43 -5.00
CA GLU A 246 -1.09 2.86 -4.14
C GLU A 246 -1.55 3.23 -2.72
N ARG A 247 -2.34 4.30 -2.59
CA ARG A 247 -2.78 4.85 -1.30
C ARG A 247 -3.79 3.94 -0.59
N SER A 248 -4.53 3.15 -1.35
CA SER A 248 -5.43 2.14 -0.77
C SER A 248 -4.67 0.93 -0.26
N ALA A 249 -3.48 0.60 -0.77
CA ALA A 249 -2.60 -0.39 -0.15
C ALA A 249 -2.14 0.03 1.26
N HIS A 250 -1.90 1.33 1.49
CA HIS A 250 -1.65 1.86 2.83
C HIS A 250 -2.81 1.58 3.79
N THR A 251 -4.04 1.91 3.37
CA THR A 251 -5.23 1.63 4.20
C THR A 251 -5.48 0.12 4.35
N TRP A 252 -5.24 -0.68 3.32
CA TRP A 252 -5.27 -2.15 3.41
C TRP A 252 -4.32 -2.65 4.50
N PHE A 253 -3.09 -2.14 4.55
CA PHE A 253 -2.11 -2.50 5.58
C PHE A 253 -2.62 -2.16 6.98
N VAL A 254 -3.17 -0.95 7.16
CA VAL A 254 -3.74 -0.51 8.44
C VAL A 254 -4.88 -1.43 8.90
N LEU A 255 -5.87 -1.65 8.05
CA LEU A 255 -7.02 -2.49 8.39
C LEU A 255 -6.60 -3.94 8.66
N THR A 256 -5.70 -4.49 7.84
CA THR A 256 -5.28 -5.90 7.92
C THR A 256 -4.36 -6.17 9.10
N PHE A 257 -3.31 -5.37 9.28
CA PHE A 257 -2.23 -5.68 10.21
C PHE A 257 -2.27 -4.87 11.51
N LEU A 258 -2.78 -3.63 11.47
CA LEU A 258 -2.83 -2.81 12.68
C LEU A 258 -4.13 -3.05 13.45
N LEU A 259 -5.26 -3.11 12.75
CA LEU A 259 -6.59 -3.36 13.34
C LEU A 259 -7.01 -4.84 13.31
N GLY A 260 -6.36 -5.68 12.49
CA GLY A 260 -6.65 -7.12 12.45
C GLY A 260 -7.98 -7.48 11.78
N ILE A 261 -8.51 -6.63 10.90
CA ILE A 261 -9.73 -6.91 10.15
C ILE A 261 -9.45 -7.99 9.10
N GLU A 262 -10.24 -9.06 9.12
CA GLU A 262 -10.13 -10.14 8.15
C GLU A 262 -10.81 -9.81 6.82
N GLY A 263 -10.30 -10.37 5.72
CA GLY A 263 -10.92 -10.29 4.40
C GLY A 263 -10.82 -8.91 3.71
N VAL A 264 -9.93 -8.04 4.17
CA VAL A 264 -9.68 -6.73 3.53
C VAL A 264 -9.04 -6.94 2.16
N ARG A 265 -9.63 -6.37 1.12
CA ARG A 265 -9.11 -6.46 -0.26
C ARG A 265 -8.86 -5.07 -0.85
N ASN A 266 -7.73 -4.91 -1.54
CA ASN A 266 -7.40 -3.69 -2.28
C ASN A 266 -7.91 -3.78 -3.72
N TYR A 267 -8.79 -2.86 -4.12
CA TYR A 267 -9.20 -2.69 -5.51
C TYR A 267 -8.22 -1.74 -6.21
N ASP A 268 -7.18 -2.29 -6.80
CA ASP A 268 -6.06 -1.55 -7.39
C ASP A 268 -6.42 -0.84 -8.71
N GLY A 269 -7.40 -1.37 -9.46
CA GLY A 269 -7.99 -0.69 -10.61
C GLY A 269 -8.56 0.69 -10.23
N SER A 270 -9.14 0.79 -9.03
CA SER A 270 -9.45 2.04 -8.34
C SER A 270 -10.26 3.03 -9.20
N TRP A 271 -10.21 4.33 -8.88
CA TRP A 271 -11.00 5.34 -9.60
C TRP A 271 -10.63 5.53 -11.07
N THR A 272 -9.38 5.28 -11.43
CA THR A 272 -8.93 5.37 -12.83
C THR A 272 -9.52 4.28 -13.72
N GLU A 273 -9.81 3.09 -13.19
CA GLU A 273 -10.64 2.12 -13.91
C GLU A 273 -12.12 2.52 -13.85
N TRP A 274 -12.66 2.72 -12.64
CA TRP A 274 -14.09 2.91 -12.42
C TRP A 274 -14.65 4.16 -13.13
N GLY A 275 -13.98 5.30 -12.97
CA GLY A 275 -14.37 6.59 -13.53
C GLY A 275 -14.18 6.70 -15.06
N ASN A 276 -13.53 5.71 -15.69
CA ASN A 276 -13.39 5.60 -17.14
C ASN A 276 -14.25 4.48 -17.75
N ALA A 277 -14.77 3.57 -16.94
CA ALA A 277 -15.58 2.45 -17.40
C ALA A 277 -16.99 2.90 -17.83
N VAL A 278 -17.43 2.40 -18.99
CA VAL A 278 -18.75 2.72 -19.53
C VAL A 278 -19.85 2.07 -18.69
N GLY A 279 -20.82 2.88 -18.25
CA GLY A 279 -22.03 2.39 -17.58
C GLY A 279 -21.85 1.99 -16.11
N MET A 280 -20.70 2.29 -15.49
CA MET A 280 -20.53 2.10 -14.05
C MET A 280 -21.30 3.16 -13.25
N PRO A 281 -21.93 2.77 -12.12
CA PRO A 281 -22.67 3.71 -11.29
C PRO A 281 -21.71 4.63 -10.51
N ILE A 282 -22.08 5.90 -10.37
CA ILE A 282 -21.29 6.93 -9.70
C ILE A 282 -22.23 7.81 -8.87
N VAL A 283 -21.80 8.14 -7.65
CA VAL A 283 -22.44 9.13 -6.77
C VAL A 283 -21.55 10.37 -6.69
N MET A 284 -22.16 11.54 -6.60
CA MET A 284 -21.48 12.82 -6.35
C MET A 284 -21.98 13.42 -5.04
N GLY A 285 -21.19 14.33 -4.45
CA GLY A 285 -21.47 14.94 -3.16
C GLY A 285 -20.86 14.17 -1.98
N ALA A 286 -21.18 14.63 -0.76
CA ALA A 286 -20.56 14.12 0.46
C ALA A 286 -21.23 12.83 1.00
N GLU A 287 -22.45 12.54 0.56
CA GLU A 287 -23.20 11.37 1.03
C GLU A 287 -22.79 10.11 0.24
N PRO A 288 -22.62 8.94 0.90
CA PRO A 288 -22.25 7.67 0.24
C PRO A 288 -23.22 7.21 -0.87
N GLY A 289 -24.48 7.64 -0.80
CA GLY A 289 -25.54 7.14 -1.68
C GLY A 289 -25.99 5.71 -1.35
N THR A 290 -26.72 5.10 -2.27
CA THR A 290 -27.31 3.75 -2.10
C THR A 290 -26.90 2.85 -3.25
N ALA A 291 -26.89 1.53 -3.01
CA ALA A 291 -26.60 0.56 -4.05
C ALA A 291 -27.67 0.65 -5.15
N PRO A 292 -27.28 0.83 -6.43
CA PRO A 292 -28.24 0.89 -7.53
C PRO A 292 -28.83 -0.51 -7.81
N GLU A 293 -30.06 -0.55 -8.30
CA GLU A 293 -30.57 -1.74 -8.99
C GLU A 293 -29.79 -1.90 -10.31
N ILE A 294 -28.79 -2.77 -10.33
CA ILE A 294 -28.09 -3.11 -11.56
C ILE A 294 -29.04 -3.98 -12.39
N ALA A 295 -29.80 -3.36 -13.28
CA ALA A 295 -30.61 -4.08 -14.24
C ALA A 295 -29.71 -5.02 -15.04
N ALA A 296 -30.04 -6.32 -15.08
CA ALA A 296 -29.37 -7.28 -15.93
C ALA A 296 -29.30 -6.71 -17.35
N ARG A 297 -28.09 -6.67 -17.93
CA ARG A 297 -27.87 -6.16 -19.29
C ARG A 297 -28.90 -6.78 -20.25
N ARG A 298 -29.65 -5.95 -20.97
CA ARG A 298 -30.50 -6.40 -22.08
C ARG A 298 -29.66 -6.87 -23.25
#